data_AF-A0A844KHN2-F1
#
_entry.id   AF-A0A844KHN2-F1
#
_cell.length_a   1.000
_cell.length_b   1.000
_cell.length_c   1.000
_cell.angle_alpha   90.00
_cell.angle_beta   90.00
_cell.angle_gamma   90.00
#
_symmetry.space_group_name_H-M   'P 1'
#
loop_
_entity.id
_entity.type
_entity.pdbx_description
1 polymer ?
#
loop_
_entity_poly.entity_id
_entity_poly.type
_entity_poly.pdbx_seq_one_letter_code
_entity_poly.pdbx_strand_id
1 'polypeptide(L)'
;MGFWIFMLIMDLLLPFTMIGFGRYFMKKAPKEINSVFGYRTSMSMKNKDTWEFAHKYCGKVWYVCGMVMLPITVIFMLLVIGKNEDCVGSMGGIICGVQLIPLIGSILPTEIALKKNFDKNGTRR
;
A
#
# COMPACT_ATOMS: atom_id res chain seq x y z
N MET A 1 -10.73 25.76 9.94
CA MET A 1 -11.54 24.66 9.38
C MET A 1 -11.02 24.20 8.02
N GLY A 2 -10.73 25.09 7.06
CA GLY A 2 -10.21 24.72 5.73
C GLY A 2 -8.95 23.86 5.76
N PHE A 3 -7.94 24.23 6.56
CA PHE A 3 -6.70 23.45 6.70
C PHE A 3 -6.93 22.02 7.21
N TRP A 4 -7.86 21.83 8.16
CA TRP A 4 -8.22 20.50 8.66
C TRP A 4 -8.85 19.63 7.57
N ILE A 5 -9.75 20.20 6.76
CA ILE A 5 -10.34 19.48 5.61
C ILE A 5 -9.26 19.10 4.60
N PHE A 6 -8.35 20.02 4.30
CA PHE A 6 -7.22 19.77 3.42
C PHE A 6 -6.36 18.60 3.93
N MET A 7 -5.95 18.62 5.21
CA MET A 7 -5.16 17.54 5.80
C MET A 7 -5.91 16.21 5.80
N LEU A 8 -7.20 16.21 6.13
CA LEU A 8 -8.02 15.00 6.07
C LEU A 8 -8.03 14.38 4.67
N ILE A 9 -8.19 15.20 3.62
CA ILE A 9 -8.15 14.71 2.24
C ILE A 9 -6.78 14.12 1.93
N MET A 10 -5.69 14.81 2.29
CA MET A 10 -4.33 14.34 2.04
C MET A 10 -4.05 12.99 2.72
N ASP A 11 -4.42 12.84 3.98
CA ASP A 11 -4.18 11.62 4.75
C ASP A 11 -5.07 10.45 4.31
N LEU A 12 -6.19 10.72 3.63
CA LEU A 12 -7.04 9.70 3.05
C LEU A 12 -6.56 9.19 1.68
N LEU A 13 -5.69 9.92 0.97
CA LEU A 13 -5.21 9.51 -0.35
C LEU A 13 -4.47 8.16 -0.32
N LEU A 14 -3.58 7.96 0.66
CA LEU A 14 -2.81 6.72 0.79
C LEU A 14 -3.68 5.50 1.08
N PRO A 15 -4.56 5.46 2.11
CA PRO A 15 -5.42 4.31 2.36
C PRO A 15 -6.36 4.02 1.18
N PHE A 16 -6.93 5.04 0.53
CA PHE A 16 -7.74 4.82 -0.68
C PHE A 16 -6.92 4.25 -1.83
N THR A 17 -5.69 4.73 -2.04
CA THR A 17 -4.75 4.20 -3.04
C THR A 17 -4.43 2.73 -2.75
N MET A 18 -4.11 2.39 -1.50
CA MET A 18 -3.83 1.01 -1.09
C MET A 18 -5.04 0.09 -1.27
N ILE A 19 -6.24 0.55 -0.94
CA ILE A 19 -7.48 -0.22 -1.15
C ILE A 19 -7.73 -0.41 -2.65
N GLY A 20 -7.63 0.65 -3.45
CA GLY A 20 -7.88 0.63 -4.89
C GLY A 20 -6.91 -0.28 -5.63
N PHE A 21 -5.60 -0.02 -5.52
CA PHE A 21 -4.57 -0.86 -6.14
C PHE A 21 -4.50 -2.25 -5.53
N GLY A 22 -4.72 -2.38 -4.21
CA GLY A 22 -4.78 -3.67 -3.54
C GLY A 22 -5.87 -4.57 -4.13
N ARG A 23 -7.10 -4.04 -4.25
CA ARG A 23 -8.23 -4.74 -4.89
C ARG A 23 -7.97 -5.05 -6.36
N TYR A 24 -7.35 -4.12 -7.09
CA TYR A 24 -6.97 -4.34 -8.49
C TYR A 24 -5.98 -5.50 -8.62
N PHE A 25 -4.87 -5.46 -7.89
CA PHE A 25 -3.81 -6.48 -7.97
C PHE A 25 -4.22 -7.86 -7.43
N MET A 26 -5.11 -7.92 -6.42
CA MET A 26 -5.69 -9.19 -5.98
C MET A 26 -6.48 -9.89 -7.09
N LYS A 27 -7.19 -9.13 -7.93
CA LYS A 27 -7.98 -9.67 -9.03
C LYS A 27 -7.12 -9.96 -10.25
N LYS A 28 -6.20 -9.05 -10.58
CA LYS A 28 -5.45 -9.10 -11.83
C LYS A 28 -4.11 -8.38 -11.71
N ALA A 29 -3.03 -9.08 -12.06
CA ALA A 29 -1.74 -8.45 -12.31
C ALA A 29 -1.75 -7.68 -13.65
N PRO A 30 -0.91 -6.65 -13.83
CA PRO A 30 -0.71 -6.03 -15.13
C PRO A 30 -0.43 -7.09 -16.20
N LYS A 31 -1.04 -6.95 -17.38
CA LYS A 31 -1.03 -7.99 -18.43
C LYS A 31 0.39 -8.39 -18.87
N GLU A 32 1.28 -7.41 -18.90
CA GLU A 32 2.66 -7.58 -19.34
C GLU A 32 3.61 -7.16 -18.21
N ILE A 33 4.71 -7.91 -18.13
CA ILE A 33 5.84 -7.53 -17.29
C ILE A 33 6.44 -6.28 -17.92
N ASN A 34 6.48 -5.20 -17.15
CA ASN A 34 6.95 -3.91 -17.62
C ASN A 34 7.71 -3.18 -16.52
N SER A 35 8.54 -2.22 -16.91
CA SER A 35 9.38 -1.44 -16.00
C SER A 35 8.70 -0.18 -15.45
N VAL A 36 7.45 0.11 -15.83
CA VAL A 36 6.78 1.39 -15.51
C VAL A 36 5.79 1.25 -14.35
N PHE A 37 5.03 0.15 -14.31
CA PHE A 37 3.90 -0.01 -13.41
C PHE A 37 3.80 -1.44 -12.84
N GLY A 38 3.56 -1.51 -11.53
CA GLY A 38 3.38 -2.77 -10.79
C GLY A 38 4.47 -3.03 -9.74
N TYR A 39 4.45 -4.23 -9.19
CA TYR A 39 5.41 -4.76 -8.23
C TYR A 39 6.66 -5.27 -8.97
N ARG A 40 7.68 -4.41 -9.09
CA ARG A 40 8.81 -4.57 -10.03
C ARG A 40 10.11 -5.00 -9.36
N THR A 41 10.06 -6.01 -8.51
CA THR A 41 11.28 -6.62 -7.96
C THR A 41 11.90 -7.58 -8.97
N SER A 42 13.21 -7.82 -8.88
CA SER A 42 13.91 -8.75 -9.78
C SER A 42 13.31 -10.16 -9.76
N MET A 43 12.78 -10.60 -8.62
CA MET A 43 12.14 -11.90 -8.48
C MET A 43 10.75 -11.93 -9.12
N SER A 44 9.95 -10.89 -8.90
CA SER A 44 8.61 -10.78 -9.49
C SER A 44 8.66 -10.70 -11.02
N MET A 45 9.67 -10.06 -11.59
CA MET A 45 9.77 -9.88 -13.05
C MET A 45 10.38 -11.08 -13.80
N LYS A 46 10.70 -12.20 -13.12
CA LYS A 46 11.34 -13.38 -13.75
C LYS A 46 10.50 -14.00 -14.86
N ASN A 47 9.20 -14.21 -14.61
CA ASN A 47 8.26 -14.77 -15.57
C ASN A 47 6.83 -14.38 -15.17
N LYS A 48 5.83 -14.81 -15.96
CA LYS A 48 4.42 -14.45 -15.73
C LYS A 48 3.89 -15.00 -14.40
N ASP A 49 4.36 -16.17 -13.95
CA ASP A 49 3.87 -16.79 -12.72
C ASP A 49 4.35 -16.05 -11.47
N THR A 50 5.63 -15.67 -11.43
CA THR A 50 6.17 -14.85 -10.33
C THR A 50 5.60 -13.43 -10.34
N TRP A 51 5.33 -12.89 -11.53
CA TRP A 51 4.68 -11.59 -11.70
C TRP A 51 3.27 -11.60 -11.13
N GLU A 52 2.46 -12.58 -11.51
CA GLU A 52 1.08 -12.71 -11.05
C GLU A 52 1.01 -12.99 -9.55
N PHE A 53 1.87 -13.88 -9.03
CA PHE A 53 1.93 -14.19 -7.61
C PHE A 53 2.25 -12.95 -6.77
N ALA A 54 3.27 -12.18 -7.16
CA ALA A 54 3.70 -11.02 -6.40
C ALA A 54 2.60 -9.96 -6.31
N HIS A 55 1.92 -9.68 -7.43
CA HIS A 55 0.82 -8.73 -7.46
C HIS A 55 -0.35 -9.20 -6.60
N LYS A 56 -0.75 -10.47 -6.70
CA LYS A 56 -1.84 -10.99 -5.86
C LYS A 56 -1.51 -10.92 -4.38
N TYR A 57 -0.28 -11.26 -4.00
CA TYR A 57 0.16 -11.23 -2.61
C TYR A 57 0.28 -9.79 -2.07
N CYS A 58 1.03 -8.93 -2.76
CA CYS A 58 1.16 -7.52 -2.40
C CYS A 58 -0.19 -6.81 -2.38
N GLY A 59 -1.04 -7.09 -3.37
CA GLY A 59 -2.39 -6.56 -3.44
C GLY A 59 -3.25 -6.93 -2.23
N LYS A 60 -3.13 -8.16 -1.73
CA LYS A 60 -3.81 -8.60 -0.50
C LYS A 60 -3.29 -7.84 0.72
N VAL A 61 -1.98 -7.69 0.85
CA VAL A 61 -1.36 -6.91 1.94
C VAL A 61 -1.86 -5.47 1.91
N TRP A 62 -1.78 -4.82 0.75
CA TRP A 62 -2.24 -3.44 0.57
C TRP A 62 -3.72 -3.25 0.88
N TYR A 63 -4.57 -4.16 0.39
CA TYR A 63 -6.01 -4.08 0.63
C TYR A 63 -6.34 -4.16 2.13
N VAL A 64 -5.76 -5.13 2.84
CA VAL A 64 -5.98 -5.29 4.28
C VAL A 64 -5.44 -4.09 5.07
N CYS A 65 -4.19 -3.68 4.80
CA CYS A 65 -3.60 -2.52 5.47
C CYS A 65 -4.39 -1.23 5.20
N GLY A 66 -4.78 -0.97 3.95
CA GLY A 66 -5.58 0.20 3.60
C GLY A 66 -6.94 0.20 4.29
N MET A 67 -7.64 -0.94 4.34
CA MET A 67 -8.91 -1.07 5.07
C MET A 67 -8.79 -0.83 6.57
N VAL A 68 -7.66 -1.18 7.19
CA VAL A 68 -7.38 -0.90 8.62
C VAL A 68 -6.98 0.56 8.82
N MET A 69 -6.18 1.12 7.92
CA MET A 69 -5.67 2.49 8.03
C MET A 69 -6.74 3.55 7.80
N LEU A 70 -7.74 3.28 6.96
CA LEU A 70 -8.83 4.20 6.66
C LEU A 70 -9.59 4.64 7.93
N PRO A 71 -10.20 3.75 8.74
CA PRO A 71 -10.91 4.16 9.95
C PRO A 71 -9.98 4.77 11.00
N ILE A 72 -8.75 4.27 11.14
CA ILE A 72 -7.75 4.83 12.06
C ILE A 72 -7.48 6.30 11.71
N THR A 73 -7.22 6.59 10.43
CA THR A 73 -6.97 7.95 9.93
C THR A 73 -8.13 8.88 10.22
N VAL A 74 -9.36 8.44 9.93
CA VAL A 74 -10.56 9.23 10.22
C VAL A 74 -10.70 9.50 11.72
N ILE A 75 -10.52 8.49 12.57
CA ILE A 75 -10.62 8.64 14.03
C ILE A 75 -9.61 9.69 14.53
N PHE A 76 -8.33 9.57 14.16
CA PHE A 76 -7.31 10.51 14.63
C PHE A 76 -7.53 11.93 14.09
N MET A 77 -7.99 12.08 12.85
CA MET A 77 -8.33 13.40 12.32
C MET A 77 -9.54 14.02 13.00
N LEU A 78 -10.55 13.23 13.37
CA LEU A 78 -11.69 13.73 14.16
C LEU A 78 -11.28 14.23 15.54
N LEU A 79 -10.27 13.62 16.19
CA LEU A 79 -9.78 14.05 17.51
C LEU A 79 -9.13 15.44 17.49
N VAL A 80 -8.60 15.86 16.34
CA VAL A 80 -7.95 17.18 16.17
C VAL A 80 -8.87 18.22 15.52
N ILE A 81 -10.17 17.92 15.37
CA ILE A 81 -11.13 18.91 14.85
C ILE A 81 -11.22 20.13 15.79
N GLY A 82 -11.18 21.33 15.20
CA GLY A 82 -11.20 22.58 15.96
C GLY A 82 -9.91 22.92 16.72
N LYS A 83 -8.84 22.11 16.60
CA LYS A 83 -7.50 22.47 17.08
C LYS A 83 -6.82 23.46 16.14
N ASN A 84 -5.72 24.06 16.61
CA ASN A 84 -4.90 24.97 15.81
C ASN A 84 -4.18 24.23 14.66
N GLU A 85 -3.68 24.99 13.70
CA GLU A 85 -3.08 24.44 12.47
C GLU A 85 -1.81 23.63 12.76
N ASP A 86 -0.98 24.05 13.72
CA ASP A 86 0.22 23.32 14.11
C ASP A 86 -0.08 21.90 14.62
N CYS A 87 -1.12 21.77 15.45
CA CYS A 87 -1.56 20.48 15.99
C CYS A 87 -2.13 19.58 14.89
N VAL A 88 -2.99 20.13 14.03
CA VAL A 88 -3.59 19.40 12.90
C VAL A 88 -2.51 18.96 11.90
N GLY A 89 -1.58 19.84 11.57
CA GLY A 89 -0.48 19.58 10.65
C GLY A 89 0.48 18.53 11.19
N SER A 90 0.84 18.61 12.47
CA SER A 90 1.70 17.62 13.12
C SER A 90 1.04 16.23 13.17
N MET A 91 -0.24 16.17 13.53
CA MET A 91 -1.00 14.91 13.56
C MET A 91 -1.08 14.28 12.17
N GLY A 92 -1.48 15.06 11.16
CA GLY A 92 -1.58 14.54 9.80
C GLY A 92 -0.23 14.11 9.22
N GLY A 93 0.83 14.88 9.49
CA GLY A 93 2.20 14.48 9.12
C GLY A 93 2.63 13.15 9.74
N ILE A 94 2.31 12.92 11.02
CA ILE A 94 2.57 11.63 11.69
C ILE A 94 1.75 10.51 11.05
N ILE A 95 0.46 10.73 10.81
CA ILE A 95 -0.43 9.75 10.17
C ILE A 95 0.14 9.34 8.81
N CYS A 96 0.44 10.31 7.95
CA CYS A 96 1.02 10.08 6.63
C CYS A 96 2.35 9.32 6.73
N GLY A 97 3.24 9.71 7.66
CA GLY A 97 4.50 9.00 7.90
C GLY A 97 4.32 7.53 8.30
N VAL A 98 3.36 7.23 9.19
CA VAL A 98 3.02 5.87 9.60
C VAL A 98 2.40 5.07 8.44
N GLN A 99 1.59 5.70 7.61
CA GLN A 99 0.97 5.07 6.43
C GLN A 99 2.00 4.58 5.39
N LEU A 100 3.16 5.22 5.30
CA LEU A 100 4.25 4.78 4.42
C LEU A 100 4.86 3.43 4.86
N ILE A 101 4.78 3.08 6.14
CA ILE A 101 5.39 1.86 6.68
C ILE A 101 4.82 0.61 6.01
N PRO A 102 3.50 0.32 5.99
CA PRO A 102 2.99 -0.85 5.28
C PRO A 102 3.04 -0.69 3.76
N LEU A 103 2.96 0.54 3.22
CA LEU A 103 3.07 0.78 1.78
C LEU A 103 4.41 0.23 1.26
N ILE A 104 5.52 0.68 1.85
CA ILE A 104 6.88 0.26 1.48
C ILE A 104 7.19 -1.13 2.08
N GLY A 105 6.83 -1.34 3.34
CA GLY A 105 7.11 -2.56 4.10
C GLY A 105 6.49 -3.81 3.50
N SER A 106 5.42 -3.69 2.71
CA SER A 106 4.82 -4.78 1.93
C SER A 106 5.80 -5.48 0.97
N ILE A 107 6.92 -4.83 0.63
CA ILE A 107 7.97 -5.43 -0.19
C ILE A 107 8.57 -6.66 0.49
N LEU A 108 8.86 -6.57 1.79
CA LEU A 108 9.51 -7.65 2.54
C LEU A 108 8.69 -8.96 2.58
N PRO A 109 7.43 -8.97 3.05
CA PRO A 109 6.65 -10.21 3.09
C PRO A 109 6.35 -10.75 1.69
N THR A 110 6.20 -9.89 0.68
CA THR A 110 5.99 -10.31 -0.71
C THR A 110 7.22 -11.01 -1.28
N GLU A 111 8.43 -10.46 -1.08
CA GLU A 111 9.68 -11.10 -1.50
C GLU A 111 9.96 -12.41 -0.75
N ILE A 112 9.65 -12.47 0.54
CA ILE A 112 9.75 -13.71 1.33
C ILE A 112 8.79 -14.77 0.76
N ALA A 113 7.54 -14.39 0.47
CA ALA A 113 6.56 -15.29 -0.10
C ALA A 113 6.96 -15.78 -1.50
N LEU A 114 7.52 -14.91 -2.34
CA LEU A 114 8.08 -15.28 -3.65
C LEU A 114 9.19 -16.32 -3.49
N LYS A 115 10.20 -16.05 -2.64
CA LYS A 115 11.35 -16.95 -2.45
C LYS A 115 10.97 -18.27 -1.78
N LYS A 116 9.85 -18.32 -1.05
CA LYS A 116 9.30 -19.55 -0.48
C LYS A 116 8.60 -20.43 -1.52
N ASN A 117 7.91 -19.84 -2.50
CA ASN A 117 7.10 -20.57 -3.47
C ASN A 117 7.82 -20.83 -4.81
N PHE A 118 8.91 -20.12 -5.09
CA PHE A 118 9.64 -20.20 -6.36
C PHE A 118 11.15 -20.39 -6.14
N ASP A 119 11.80 -21.06 -7.09
CA ASP A 119 13.26 -21.14 -7.17
C ASP A 119 13.88 -19.87 -7.78
N LYS A 120 15.21 -19.84 -7.94
CA LYS A 120 15.93 -18.67 -8.52
C LYS A 120 15.59 -18.39 -9.99
N ASN A 121 15.04 -19.37 -10.70
CA ASN A 121 14.64 -19.27 -12.10
C ASN A 121 13.17 -18.87 -12.25
N GLY A 122 12.42 -18.77 -11.13
CA GLY A 122 11.00 -18.47 -11.13
C GLY A 122 10.12 -19.71 -11.40
N THR A 123 10.69 -20.91 -11.31
CA THR A 123 9.92 -22.16 -11.35
C THR A 123 9.28 -22.38 -10.00
N ARG A 124 7.99 -22.73 -9.99
CA ARG A 124 7.26 -23.04 -8.76
C ARG A 124 7.85 -24.30 -8.09
N ARG A 125 7.99 -24.26 -6.77
CA ARG A 125 8.40 -25.40 -5.93
C ARG A 125 7.22 -26.27 -5.56
#